data_AF-Q9D948-F1
#
_entry.id   AF-Q9D948-F1
#
_cell.length_a   1.000
_cell.length_b   1.000
_cell.length_c   1.000
_cell.angle_alpha   90.00
_cell.angle_beta   90.00
_cell.angle_gamma   90.00
#
_symmetry.space_group_name_H-M   'P 1'
#
loop_
_entity.id
_entity.type
_entity.pdbx_description
1 polymer ?
#
loop_
_entity_poly.entity_id
_entity_poly.type
_entity_poly.pdbx_seq_one_letter_code
_entity_poly.pdbx_strand_id
1 'polypeptide(L)'
;MTRAKLQDGVHIFKENKEEVTAEQLKLMGTQDIKYIEMKRVAEAKKIERLKSELHLLDFQGKQQKKHVFFFDTKKEVERFDVATHLQTAPELVDRVYNRPRIETLQKERVKGATPQTGLKRIAKERQKQYDCLTQRIEREKQLFVVAQKIQTRKDLMDKTQKVKVKKETVNSPAIYRFQTRRKR
;
A
#
# COMPACT_ATOMS: atom_id res chain seq x y z
N MET A 1 30.22 -9.01 -44.46
CA MET A 1 31.27 -9.65 -43.62
C MET A 1 31.88 -8.73 -42.56
N THR A 2 31.55 -7.43 -42.49
CA THR A 2 32.29 -6.42 -41.68
C THR A 2 31.78 -6.17 -40.25
N ARG A 3 30.69 -6.82 -39.81
CA ARG A 3 30.05 -6.54 -38.49
C ARG A 3 30.03 -7.69 -37.49
N ALA A 4 30.37 -8.92 -37.88
CA ALA A 4 30.45 -10.06 -36.98
C ALA A 4 31.88 -10.22 -36.47
N LYS A 5 32.08 -10.31 -35.15
CA LYS A 5 33.36 -10.69 -34.56
C LYS A 5 33.32 -12.18 -34.23
N LEU A 6 34.34 -12.93 -34.63
CA LEU A 6 34.54 -14.31 -34.19
C LEU A 6 35.20 -14.26 -32.79
N GLN A 7 34.59 -14.86 -31.78
CA GLN A 7 35.22 -15.14 -30.50
C GLN A 7 35.11 -16.65 -30.26
N ASP A 8 36.23 -17.31 -30.01
CA ASP A 8 36.34 -18.75 -29.73
C ASP A 8 35.60 -19.66 -30.74
N GLY A 9 35.72 -19.35 -32.03
CA GLY A 9 35.11 -20.14 -33.11
C GLY A 9 33.61 -19.92 -33.34
N VAL A 10 32.97 -19.06 -32.53
CA VAL A 10 31.54 -18.71 -32.67
C VAL A 10 31.40 -17.27 -33.18
N HIS A 11 30.55 -17.07 -34.19
CA HIS A 11 30.20 -15.73 -34.67
C HIS A 11 29.30 -15.02 -33.67
N ILE A 12 29.83 -13.99 -33.02
CA ILE A 12 29.06 -13.10 -32.16
C ILE A 12 28.60 -11.92 -33.00
N PHE A 13 27.29 -11.86 -33.24
CA PHE A 13 26.63 -10.67 -33.75
C PHE A 13 26.67 -9.62 -32.64
N LYS A 14 27.40 -8.52 -32.85
CA LYS A 14 27.25 -7.36 -31.99
C LYS A 14 25.84 -6.84 -32.20
N GLU A 15 24.99 -6.93 -31.19
CA GLU A 15 23.76 -6.15 -31.13
C GLU A 15 24.15 -4.69 -31.36
N ASN A 16 23.52 -4.05 -32.35
CA ASN A 16 23.67 -2.61 -32.54
C ASN A 16 23.06 -1.96 -31.31
N LYS A 17 23.90 -1.57 -30.34
CA LYS A 17 23.46 -0.73 -29.24
C LYS A 17 23.01 0.58 -29.88
N GLU A 18 21.74 0.93 -29.72
CA GLU A 18 21.24 2.23 -30.15
C GLU A 18 22.13 3.31 -29.52
N GLU A 19 22.73 4.15 -30.36
CA GLU A 19 23.58 5.25 -29.92
C GLU A 19 22.68 6.37 -29.40
N VAL A 20 22.25 6.25 -28.14
CA VAL A 20 21.41 7.26 -27.49
C VAL A 20 22.28 8.33 -26.85
N THR A 21 22.06 9.60 -27.20
CA THR A 21 22.79 10.73 -26.59
C THR A 21 22.35 10.92 -25.13
N ALA A 22 23.21 11.56 -24.33
CA ALA A 22 22.88 11.86 -22.93
C ALA A 22 21.61 12.72 -22.79
N GLU A 23 21.32 13.59 -23.77
CA GLU A 23 20.10 14.41 -23.80
C GLU A 23 18.86 13.58 -24.12
N GLN A 24 18.95 12.68 -25.08
CA GLN A 24 17.87 11.74 -25.42
C GLN A 24 17.54 10.83 -24.22
N LEU A 25 18.55 10.31 -23.52
CA LEU A 25 18.36 9.53 -22.29
C LEU A 25 17.64 10.34 -21.19
N LYS A 26 17.98 11.63 -21.01
CA LYS A 26 17.27 12.52 -20.08
C LYS A 26 15.81 12.75 -20.49
N LEU A 27 15.54 12.88 -21.79
CA LEU A 27 14.19 13.04 -22.33
C LEU A 27 13.36 11.77 -22.08
N MET A 28 13.89 10.59 -22.42
CA MET A 28 13.23 9.30 -22.18
C MET A 28 12.92 9.11 -20.69
N GLY A 29 13.90 9.33 -19.81
CA GLY A 29 13.69 9.23 -18.37
C GLY A 29 12.64 10.22 -17.83
N THR A 30 12.51 11.40 -18.45
CA THR A 30 11.47 12.38 -18.08
C THR A 30 10.08 11.91 -18.51
N GLN A 31 9.94 11.29 -19.69
CA GLN A 31 8.69 10.71 -20.15
C GLN A 31 8.26 9.53 -19.26
N ASP A 32 9.21 8.65 -18.93
CA ASP A 32 8.97 7.49 -18.07
C ASP A 32 8.49 7.91 -16.67
N ILE A 33 9.16 8.87 -16.03
CA ILE A 33 8.74 9.40 -14.72
C ILE A 33 7.31 9.95 -14.81
N LYS A 34 7.01 10.77 -15.82
CA LYS A 34 5.69 11.36 -15.99
C LYS A 34 4.60 10.31 -16.18
N TYR A 35 4.89 9.26 -16.94
CA TYR A 35 3.97 8.13 -17.13
C TYR A 35 3.70 7.39 -15.80
N ILE A 36 4.76 7.10 -15.04
CA ILE A 36 4.63 6.39 -13.75
C ILE A 36 3.91 7.26 -12.73
N GLU A 37 4.19 8.56 -12.66
CA GLU A 37 3.49 9.50 -11.79
C GLU A 37 2.00 9.57 -12.13
N MET A 38 1.66 9.66 -13.41
CA MET A 38 0.26 9.60 -13.86
C MET A 38 -0.42 8.31 -13.39
N LYS A 39 0.25 7.15 -13.54
CA LYS A 39 -0.28 5.86 -13.04
C LYS A 39 -0.40 5.84 -11.53
N ARG A 40 0.55 6.39 -10.79
CA ARG A 40 0.51 6.49 -9.32
C ARG A 40 -0.66 7.34 -8.85
N VAL A 41 -0.89 8.50 -9.46
CA VAL A 41 -2.06 9.36 -9.16
C VAL A 41 -3.37 8.65 -9.47
N ALA A 42 -3.44 7.93 -10.59
CA ALA A 42 -4.63 7.15 -10.93
C ALA A 42 -4.90 6.03 -9.91
N GLU A 43 -3.87 5.33 -9.43
CA GLU A 43 -4.00 4.33 -8.37
C GLU A 43 -4.37 4.97 -7.02
N ALA A 44 -3.75 6.09 -6.65
CA ALA A 44 -4.09 6.82 -5.42
C ALA A 44 -5.58 7.22 -5.37
N LYS A 45 -6.11 7.79 -6.47
CA LYS A 45 -7.54 8.12 -6.57
C LYS A 45 -8.45 6.90 -6.44
N LYS A 46 -8.05 5.75 -7.01
CA LYS A 46 -8.81 4.50 -6.86
C LYS A 46 -8.77 3.96 -5.44
N ILE A 47 -7.61 4.05 -4.77
CA ILE A 47 -7.45 3.71 -3.36
C ILE A 47 -8.34 4.59 -2.48
N GLU A 48 -8.35 5.90 -2.72
CA GLU A 48 -9.20 6.85 -1.97
C GLU A 48 -10.69 6.52 -2.14
N ARG A 49 -11.14 6.31 -3.39
CA ARG A 49 -12.53 5.90 -3.66
C ARG A 49 -12.90 4.60 -2.94
N LEU A 50 -12.06 3.56 -3.06
CA LEU A 50 -12.30 2.30 -2.37
C LEU A 50 -12.30 2.49 -0.84
N LYS A 51 -11.37 3.28 -0.28
CA LYS A 51 -11.36 3.60 1.15
C LYS A 51 -12.59 4.36 1.61
N SER A 52 -13.19 5.20 0.77
CA SER A 52 -14.45 5.90 1.10
C SER A 52 -15.67 4.97 1.05
N GLU A 53 -15.67 4.00 0.14
CA GLU A 53 -16.76 3.02 -0.01
C GLU A 53 -16.66 1.91 1.06
N LEU A 54 -15.45 1.49 1.43
CA LEU A 54 -15.18 0.48 2.46
C LEU A 54 -15.12 1.12 3.85
N HIS A 55 -16.00 0.70 4.76
CA HIS A 55 -16.03 1.22 6.14
C HIS A 55 -14.82 0.76 6.99
N LEU A 56 -13.97 -0.11 6.44
CA LEU A 56 -12.77 -0.70 7.04
C LEU A 56 -13.01 -1.45 8.37
N LEU A 57 -14.25 -1.62 8.83
CA LEU A 57 -14.61 -2.05 10.19
C LEU A 57 -14.00 -3.39 10.60
N ASP A 58 -13.98 -4.36 9.69
CA ASP A 58 -13.45 -5.73 9.93
C ASP A 58 -12.01 -5.93 9.41
N PHE A 59 -11.32 -4.86 9.00
CA PHE A 59 -10.00 -5.02 8.40
C PHE A 59 -8.96 -5.41 9.46
N GLN A 60 -8.36 -6.59 9.32
CA GLN A 60 -7.38 -7.16 10.27
C GLN A 60 -6.11 -6.29 10.44
N GLY A 61 -5.81 -5.40 9.48
CA GLY A 61 -4.69 -4.46 9.58
C GLY A 61 -4.99 -3.17 10.37
N LYS A 62 -6.13 -3.08 11.06
CA LYS A 62 -6.43 -1.92 11.92
C LYS A 62 -5.58 -1.92 13.18
N GLN A 63 -5.11 -0.74 13.55
CA GLN A 63 -4.51 -0.52 14.86
C GLN A 63 -5.54 -0.85 15.95
N GLN A 64 -5.20 -1.80 16.83
CA GLN A 64 -6.03 -2.13 17.98
C GLN A 64 -6.18 -0.89 18.86
N LYS A 65 -7.42 -0.43 19.02
CA LYS A 65 -7.74 0.69 19.91
C LYS A 65 -7.90 0.16 21.33
N LYS A 66 -7.32 0.88 22.29
CA LYS A 66 -7.49 0.59 23.71
C LYS A 66 -8.75 1.29 24.20
N HIS A 67 -9.68 0.54 24.79
CA HIS A 67 -10.84 1.08 25.50
C HIS A 67 -10.63 0.82 26.99
N VAL A 68 -10.62 1.89 27.80
CA VAL A 68 -10.34 1.84 29.24
C VAL A 68 -11.63 2.15 29.98
N PHE A 69 -12.02 1.28 30.91
CA PHE A 69 -13.13 1.49 31.82
C PHE A 69 -12.60 2.06 33.14
N PHE A 70 -13.29 3.03 33.70
CA PHE A 70 -12.95 3.67 34.96
C PHE A 70 -13.99 3.28 36.01
N PHE A 71 -13.52 2.93 37.20
CA PHE A 71 -14.34 2.53 38.35
C PHE A 71 -13.87 3.27 39.59
N ASP A 72 -14.79 3.54 40.50
CA ASP A 72 -14.50 4.31 41.71
C ASP A 72 -13.87 3.44 42.79
N THR A 73 -14.23 2.14 42.85
CA THR A 73 -13.70 1.22 43.85
C THR A 73 -12.95 0.03 43.26
N LYS A 74 -11.92 -0.44 43.97
CA LYS A 74 -11.14 -1.62 43.58
C LYS A 74 -11.97 -2.91 43.49
N LYS A 75 -13.02 -3.02 44.32
CA LYS A 75 -13.92 -4.19 44.33
C LYS A 75 -14.74 -4.29 43.05
N GLU A 76 -15.11 -3.16 42.45
CA GLU A 76 -15.79 -3.14 41.15
C GLU A 76 -14.86 -3.62 40.03
N VAL A 77 -13.59 -3.22 40.06
CA VAL A 77 -12.58 -3.66 39.10
C VAL A 77 -12.40 -5.19 39.12
N GLU A 78 -12.34 -5.79 40.31
CA GLU A 78 -12.18 -7.25 40.46
C GLU A 78 -13.39 -8.06 39.95
N ARG A 79 -14.59 -7.50 40.02
CA ARG A 79 -15.85 -8.15 39.59
C ARG A 79 -16.27 -7.77 38.18
N PHE A 80 -15.47 -6.97 37.50
CA PHE A 80 -15.84 -6.38 36.23
C PHE A 80 -15.91 -7.44 35.13
N ASP A 81 -17.09 -7.58 34.53
CA ASP A 81 -17.30 -8.32 33.29
C ASP A 81 -17.87 -7.38 32.22
N VAL A 82 -17.32 -7.49 31.02
CA VAL A 82 -17.63 -6.60 29.90
C VAL A 82 -19.02 -6.89 29.34
N ALA A 83 -19.43 -8.16 29.29
CA ALA A 83 -20.70 -8.56 28.72
C ALA A 83 -21.88 -8.04 29.55
N THR A 84 -21.80 -8.23 30.87
CA THR A 84 -22.79 -7.73 31.84
C THR A 84 -22.83 -6.21 31.88
N HIS A 85 -21.66 -5.54 31.94
CA HIS A 85 -21.61 -4.08 31.97
C HIS A 85 -22.20 -3.44 30.71
N LEU A 86 -21.92 -3.99 29.52
CA LEU A 86 -22.47 -3.49 28.26
C LEU A 86 -23.90 -3.97 27.98
N GLN A 87 -24.43 -4.90 28.80
CA GLN A 87 -25.72 -5.56 28.60
C GLN A 87 -25.83 -6.20 27.21
N THR A 88 -24.74 -6.80 26.73
CA THR A 88 -24.61 -7.39 25.40
C THR A 88 -24.40 -8.89 25.49
N ALA A 89 -24.81 -9.64 24.46
CA ALA A 89 -24.48 -11.05 24.37
C ALA A 89 -22.94 -11.25 24.34
N PRO A 90 -22.41 -12.32 24.98
CA PRO A 90 -20.96 -12.55 25.06
C PRO A 90 -20.31 -12.67 23.68
N GLU A 91 -21.02 -13.23 22.69
CA GLU A 91 -20.56 -13.37 21.30
C GLU A 91 -20.28 -12.03 20.60
N LEU A 92 -20.89 -10.94 21.08
CA LEU A 92 -20.77 -9.61 20.47
C LEU A 92 -19.70 -8.75 21.16
N VAL A 93 -19.12 -9.22 22.26
CA VAL A 93 -18.13 -8.47 23.06
C VAL A 93 -16.83 -8.24 22.29
N ASP A 94 -16.44 -9.16 21.42
CA ASP A 94 -15.22 -9.03 20.60
C ASP A 94 -15.38 -8.01 19.47
N ARG A 95 -16.61 -7.79 18.99
CA ARG A 95 -16.89 -6.94 17.83
C ARG A 95 -16.85 -5.46 18.23
N VAL A 96 -15.92 -4.65 17.72
CA VAL A 96 -15.75 -3.24 18.17
C VAL A 96 -16.92 -2.30 17.84
N TYR A 97 -17.73 -2.62 16.83
CA TYR A 97 -18.77 -1.72 16.30
C TYR A 97 -20.13 -2.42 16.29
N ASN A 98 -21.21 -1.64 16.40
CA ASN A 98 -22.59 -2.13 16.42
C ASN A 98 -22.78 -3.31 17.41
N ARG A 99 -22.67 -2.99 18.71
CA ARG A 99 -22.93 -3.89 19.85
C ARG A 99 -24.32 -3.59 20.44
N PRO A 100 -25.41 -4.18 19.92
CA PRO A 100 -26.74 -3.94 20.46
C PRO A 100 -26.91 -4.57 21.84
N ARG A 101 -27.67 -3.90 22.71
CA ARG A 101 -28.06 -4.46 24.01
C ARG A 101 -29.04 -5.62 23.81
N ILE A 102 -29.12 -6.51 24.79
CA ILE A 102 -30.05 -7.66 24.80
C ILE A 102 -31.49 -7.19 24.60
N GLU A 103 -31.90 -6.10 25.25
CA GLU A 103 -33.25 -5.54 25.05
C GLU A 103 -33.50 -5.09 23.61
N THR A 104 -32.52 -4.48 22.96
CA THR A 104 -32.62 -4.04 21.56
C THR A 104 -32.76 -5.23 20.63
N LEU A 105 -32.00 -6.31 20.89
CA LEU A 105 -32.10 -7.56 20.14
C LEU A 105 -33.49 -8.23 20.26
N GLN A 106 -34.17 -8.06 21.40
CA GLN A 106 -35.52 -8.58 21.60
C GLN A 106 -36.59 -7.72 20.94
N LYS A 107 -36.42 -6.38 20.96
CA LYS A 107 -37.42 -5.42 20.47
C LYS A 107 -37.35 -5.19 18.95
N GLU A 108 -36.16 -5.18 18.38
CA GLU A 108 -35.94 -4.79 16.99
C GLU A 108 -35.77 -5.98 16.05
N ARG A 109 -36.29 -5.85 14.82
CA ARG A 109 -36.02 -6.82 13.74
C ARG A 109 -34.74 -6.45 12.98
N VAL A 110 -33.93 -7.45 12.68
CA VAL A 110 -32.71 -7.28 11.87
C VAL A 110 -33.09 -6.77 10.48
N LYS A 111 -32.55 -5.60 10.11
CA LYS A 111 -32.70 -5.03 8.76
C LYS A 111 -31.60 -5.58 7.84
N GLY A 112 -31.99 -6.22 6.74
CA GLY A 112 -31.06 -6.71 5.71
C GLY A 112 -31.32 -8.16 5.28
N ALA A 113 -30.35 -8.74 4.56
CA ALA A 113 -30.44 -10.12 4.10
C ALA A 113 -30.33 -11.09 5.28
N THR A 114 -31.42 -11.79 5.59
CA THR A 114 -31.50 -12.82 6.63
C THR A 114 -31.05 -14.22 6.18
N PRO A 115 -31.18 -14.65 4.91
CA PRO A 115 -30.73 -15.99 4.52
C PRO A 115 -29.22 -16.14 4.63
N GLN A 116 -28.76 -17.25 5.23
CA GLN A 116 -27.33 -17.55 5.39
C GLN A 116 -26.55 -17.53 4.06
N THR A 117 -27.19 -17.94 2.96
CA THR A 117 -26.58 -17.92 1.62
C THR A 117 -26.31 -16.50 1.14
N GLY A 118 -27.22 -15.55 1.39
CA GLY A 118 -27.05 -14.13 1.10
C GLY A 118 -25.91 -13.53 1.92
N LEU A 119 -25.85 -13.83 3.21
CA LEU A 119 -24.77 -13.37 4.09
C LEU A 119 -23.39 -13.84 3.64
N LYS A 120 -23.25 -15.12 3.25
CA LYS A 120 -21.99 -15.67 2.71
C LYS A 120 -21.56 -14.96 1.42
N ARG A 121 -22.51 -14.64 0.53
CA ARG A 121 -22.22 -13.90 -0.71
C ARG A 121 -21.71 -12.48 -0.41
N ILE A 122 -22.38 -11.76 0.48
CA ILE A 122 -21.99 -10.40 0.89
C ILE A 122 -20.60 -10.42 1.56
N ALA A 123 -20.33 -11.39 2.43
CA ALA A 123 -19.04 -11.54 3.08
C ALA A 123 -17.92 -11.79 2.06
N LYS A 124 -18.17 -12.65 1.06
CA LYS A 124 -17.21 -12.93 -0.02
C LYS A 124 -16.94 -11.71 -0.88
N GLU A 125 -17.97 -10.94 -1.21
CA GLU A 125 -17.83 -9.70 -1.97
C GLU A 125 -17.04 -8.64 -1.20
N ARG A 126 -17.33 -8.48 0.09
CA ARG A 126 -16.57 -7.62 1.00
C ARG A 126 -15.09 -8.01 1.05
N GLN A 127 -14.79 -9.31 1.17
CA GLN A 127 -13.41 -9.80 1.19
C GLN A 127 -12.68 -9.45 -0.12
N LYS A 128 -13.31 -9.68 -1.28
CA LYS A 128 -12.73 -9.31 -2.58
C LYS A 128 -12.39 -7.82 -2.68
N GLN A 129 -13.24 -6.96 -2.13
CA GLN A 129 -13.00 -5.51 -2.11
C GLN A 129 -11.78 -5.16 -1.24
N TYR A 130 -11.63 -5.79 -0.08
CA TYR A 130 -10.44 -5.62 0.77
C TYR A 130 -9.16 -6.15 0.11
N ASP A 131 -9.23 -7.29 -0.56
CA ASP A 131 -8.09 -7.87 -1.28
C ASP A 131 -7.66 -6.93 -2.42
N CYS A 132 -8.62 -6.41 -3.19
CA CYS A 132 -8.40 -5.41 -4.24
C CYS A 132 -7.75 -4.14 -3.68
N LEU A 133 -8.26 -3.62 -2.56
CA LEU A 133 -7.67 -2.46 -1.89
C LEU A 133 -6.22 -2.71 -1.47
N THR A 134 -5.94 -3.89 -0.89
CA THR A 134 -4.59 -4.28 -0.45
C THR A 134 -3.62 -4.36 -1.62
N GLN A 135 -4.01 -5.02 -2.71
CA GLN A 135 -3.22 -5.11 -3.94
C GLN A 135 -2.95 -3.74 -4.56
N ARG A 136 -3.95 -2.83 -4.55
CA ARG A 136 -3.75 -1.46 -5.05
C ARG A 136 -2.77 -0.66 -4.20
N ILE A 137 -2.86 -0.76 -2.88
CA ILE A 137 -1.90 -0.12 -1.96
C ILE A 137 -0.49 -0.65 -2.22
N GLU A 138 -0.33 -1.95 -2.41
CA GLU A 138 0.97 -2.54 -2.76
C GLU A 138 1.47 -2.06 -4.12
N ARG A 139 0.61 -2.00 -5.13
CA ARG A 139 0.94 -1.48 -6.46
C ARG A 139 1.37 -0.02 -6.41
N GLU A 140 0.69 0.81 -5.62
CA GLU A 140 1.06 2.22 -5.42
C GLU A 140 2.47 2.33 -4.82
N LYS A 141 2.78 1.53 -3.78
CA LYS A 141 4.13 1.46 -3.18
C LYS A 141 5.19 1.03 -4.20
N GLN A 142 4.90 0.04 -5.03
CA GLN A 142 5.82 -0.40 -6.08
C GLN A 142 6.07 0.72 -7.11
N LEU A 143 5.01 1.39 -7.59
CA LEU A 143 5.12 2.53 -8.50
C LEU A 143 5.92 3.69 -7.87
N PHE A 144 5.74 3.93 -6.57
CA PHE A 144 6.50 4.93 -5.83
C PHE A 144 8.00 4.62 -5.82
N VAL A 145 8.39 3.38 -5.52
CA VAL A 145 9.79 2.94 -5.54
C VAL A 145 10.39 3.05 -6.94
N VAL A 146 9.66 2.64 -7.98
CA VAL A 146 10.14 2.76 -9.36
C VAL A 146 10.32 4.22 -9.75
N ALA A 147 9.36 5.10 -9.44
CA ALA A 147 9.48 6.54 -9.70
C ALA A 147 10.74 7.12 -9.04
N GLN A 148 11.00 6.79 -7.77
CA GLN A 148 12.20 7.23 -7.07
C GLN A 148 13.50 6.72 -7.72
N LYS A 149 13.51 5.47 -8.20
CA LYS A 149 14.69 4.90 -8.89
C LYS A 149 14.97 5.62 -10.20
N ILE A 150 13.96 5.91 -11.01
CA ILE A 150 14.14 6.63 -12.27
C ILE A 150 14.56 8.07 -12.01
N GLN A 151 13.94 8.75 -11.03
CA GLN A 151 14.34 10.09 -10.61
C GLN A 151 15.80 10.12 -10.15
N THR A 152 16.22 9.16 -9.32
CA THR A 152 17.61 9.02 -8.89
C THR A 152 18.54 8.86 -10.10
N ARG A 153 18.22 7.97 -11.05
CA ARG A 153 19.03 7.78 -12.26
C ARG A 153 19.16 9.08 -13.06
N LYS A 154 18.07 9.84 -13.21
CA LYS A 154 18.06 11.15 -13.88
C LYS A 154 18.97 12.15 -13.15
N ASP A 155 18.88 12.25 -11.83
CA ASP A 155 19.73 13.13 -11.01
C ASP A 155 21.21 12.74 -11.08
N LEU A 156 21.51 11.45 -11.24
CA LEU A 156 22.87 10.94 -11.45
C LEU A 156 23.44 11.29 -12.84
N MET A 157 22.63 11.71 -13.80
CA MET A 157 23.12 12.19 -15.10
C MET A 157 23.69 13.61 -15.03
N ASP A 158 23.45 14.34 -13.94
CA ASP A 158 24.08 15.63 -13.72
C ASP A 158 25.57 15.46 -13.38
N LYS A 159 26.40 16.38 -13.86
CA LYS A 159 27.87 16.38 -13.71
C LYS A 159 28.34 16.72 -12.29
N THR A 160 27.45 16.74 -11.30
CA THR A 160 27.76 17.04 -9.90
C THR A 160 28.57 15.90 -9.26
N GLN A 161 29.54 16.27 -8.43
CA GLN A 161 30.27 15.29 -7.63
C GLN A 161 29.35 14.62 -6.61
N LYS A 162 29.43 13.30 -6.52
CA LYS A 162 28.57 12.46 -5.69
C LYS A 162 29.26 11.18 -5.26
N VAL A 163 28.94 10.72 -4.06
CA VAL A 163 29.46 9.48 -3.49
C VAL A 163 28.27 8.58 -3.15
N LYS A 164 28.32 7.32 -3.59
CA LYS A 164 27.29 6.33 -3.27
C LYS A 164 27.43 5.89 -1.82
N VAL A 165 26.39 6.06 -1.02
CA VAL A 165 26.37 5.71 0.41
C VAL A 165 25.72 4.34 0.62
N LYS A 166 24.61 4.07 -0.08
CA LYS A 166 23.90 2.79 0.00
C LYS A 166 23.58 2.24 -1.38
N LYS A 167 23.65 0.91 -1.52
CA LYS A 167 23.29 0.21 -2.75
C LYS A 167 21.77 0.21 -2.95
N GLU A 168 21.37 0.05 -4.21
CA GLU A 168 19.96 -0.07 -4.58
C GLU A 168 19.43 -1.42 -4.07
N THR A 169 18.20 -1.44 -3.58
CA THR A 169 17.50 -2.67 -3.20
C THR A 169 16.21 -2.81 -4.02
N VAL A 170 15.49 -3.91 -3.87
CA VAL A 170 14.17 -4.08 -4.51
C VAL A 170 13.22 -2.96 -4.07
N ASN A 171 13.24 -2.62 -2.78
CA ASN A 171 12.26 -1.73 -2.16
C ASN A 171 12.72 -0.28 -2.04
N SER A 172 13.98 0.04 -2.37
CA SER A 172 14.52 1.39 -2.21
C SER A 172 15.51 1.76 -3.33
N PRO A 173 15.54 3.03 -3.76
CA PRO A 173 16.61 3.52 -4.63
C PRO A 173 17.97 3.49 -3.91
N ALA A 174 19.04 3.55 -4.67
CA ALA A 174 20.37 3.79 -4.12
C ALA A 174 20.46 5.21 -3.54
N ILE A 175 21.16 5.35 -2.42
CA ILE A 175 21.34 6.65 -1.74
C ILE A 175 22.71 7.21 -2.09
N TYR A 176 22.73 8.46 -2.54
CA TYR A 176 23.94 9.20 -2.88
C TYR A 176 24.06 10.46 -2.02
N ARG A 177 25.30 10.76 -1.61
CA ARG A 177 25.64 12.04 -0.99
C ARG A 177 26.25 12.94 -2.08
N PHE A 178 25.54 14.00 -2.42
CA PHE A 178 26.03 15.03 -3.33
C PHE A 178 26.96 16.00 -2.58
N GLN A 179 27.92 16.57 -3.29
CA GLN A 179 28.78 17.62 -2.72
C GLN A 179 27.93 18.79 -2.21
N THR A 180 28.22 19.27 -1.00
CA THR A 180 27.55 20.42 -0.38
C THR A 180 27.99 21.71 -1.05
N ARG A 181 27.43 21.99 -2.23
CA ARG A 181 27.66 23.20 -3.01
C ARG A 181 26.33 23.74 -3.51
N ARG A 182 26.07 25.03 -3.29
CA ARG A 182 24.90 25.72 -3.84
C ARG A 182 25.00 25.75 -5.36
N LYS A 183 23.94 25.32 -6.06
CA LYS A 183 23.80 25.54 -7.50
C LYS A 183 23.71 27.06 -7.72
N ARG A 184 24.62 27.61 -8.54
CA ARG A 184 24.56 29.01 -8.97
C ARG A 184 23.48 29.18 -10.02
#